data_AF-A0A9W8NRE3-F1
#
_entry.id   AF-A0A9W8NRE3-F1
#
_cell.length_a   1.000
_cell.length_b   1.000
_cell.length_c   1.000
_cell.angle_alpha   90.00
_cell.angle_beta   90.00
_cell.angle_gamma   90.00
#
_symmetry.space_group_name_H-M   'P 1'
#
loop_
_entity.id
_entity.type
_entity.pdbx_description
1 polymer ?
#
loop_
_entity_poly.entity_id
_entity_poly.type
_entity_poly.pdbx_seq_one_letter_code
_entity_poly.pdbx_strand_id
1 'polypeptide(L)'
;IDFFTREKLEGMRSFMKLYSDTLSKTYGQWRVSSIQAAVSLGRGTYCARQLRILARAYITERKVLPINPYGRWSTTMLTDEDLLNEINLYLQELGNKITAEKLVSYLARPNVMERHSIDKTISVRTARRYLNILNYRFGEAKKGQYKDGHERPDVVQDRDTRFIPQMQQLLLRAQMFDRSGLPLPPPSSEGKLVIVWYHDESIFYAHDWRRKTWYPKDAPAQLHSKGEGISFMIADYVSAQFGWLVSPDGLERAR
;
A
#
# COMPACT_ATOMS: atom_id res chain seq x y z
N ILE A 1 28.12 4.63 -14.36
CA ILE A 1 27.92 4.02 -15.71
C ILE A 1 26.60 3.27 -15.63
N ASP A 2 25.67 3.48 -16.57
CA ASP A 2 24.37 2.79 -16.51
C ASP A 2 24.53 1.27 -16.75
N PHE A 3 23.54 0.49 -16.31
CA PHE A 3 23.57 -0.97 -16.43
C PHE A 3 23.80 -1.42 -17.88
N PHE A 4 23.15 -0.75 -18.83
CA PHE A 4 23.29 -1.02 -20.26
C PHE A 4 24.73 -0.89 -20.75
N THR A 5 25.39 0.22 -20.41
CA THR A 5 26.78 0.47 -20.79
C THR A 5 27.72 -0.49 -20.07
N ARG A 6 27.46 -0.82 -18.80
CA ARG A 6 28.25 -1.81 -18.04
C ARG A 6 28.19 -3.20 -18.69
N GLU A 7 26.99 -3.70 -19.01
CA GLU A 7 26.79 -5.01 -19.66
C GLU A 7 27.52 -5.09 -21.01
N LYS A 8 27.51 -3.99 -21.79
CA LYS A 8 28.24 -3.92 -23.07
C LYS A 8 29.74 -3.89 -22.89
N LEU A 9 30.25 -3.13 -21.92
CA LEU A 9 31.69 -3.07 -21.60
C LEU A 9 32.21 -4.41 -21.09
N GLU A 10 31.47 -5.08 -20.20
CA GLU A 10 31.82 -6.42 -19.71
C GLU A 10 31.81 -7.45 -20.85
N GLY A 11 30.84 -7.36 -21.76
CA GLY A 11 30.79 -8.16 -22.97
C GLY A 11 31.98 -7.93 -23.90
N MET A 12 32.34 -6.66 -24.13
CA MET A 12 33.51 -6.30 -24.95
C MET A 12 34.81 -6.79 -24.30
N ARG A 13 34.96 -6.62 -22.99
CA ARG A 13 36.13 -7.09 -22.22
C ARG A 13 36.27 -8.61 -22.33
N SER A 14 35.18 -9.34 -22.09
CA SER A 14 35.15 -10.80 -22.17
C SER A 14 35.45 -11.29 -23.59
N PHE A 15 34.86 -10.65 -24.60
CA PHE A 15 35.14 -10.93 -25.99
C PHE A 15 36.62 -10.72 -26.36
N MET A 16 37.18 -9.55 -26.04
CA MET A 16 38.57 -9.24 -26.37
C MET A 16 39.54 -10.17 -25.66
N LYS A 17 39.27 -10.49 -24.38
CA LYS A 17 40.07 -11.46 -23.61
C LYS A 17 40.05 -12.84 -24.27
N LEU A 18 38.87 -13.34 -24.66
CA LEU A 18 38.74 -14.62 -25.37
C LEU A 18 39.44 -14.66 -26.72
N TYR A 19 39.62 -13.51 -27.37
CA TYR A 19 40.31 -13.41 -28.65
C TYR A 19 41.83 -13.32 -28.50
N SER A 20 42.33 -12.56 -27.52
CA SER A 20 43.75 -12.26 -27.35
C SER A 20 44.52 -13.23 -26.43
N ASP A 21 43.82 -13.97 -25.57
CA ASP A 21 44.44 -14.89 -24.62
C ASP A 21 44.80 -16.22 -25.30
N THR A 22 46.08 -16.59 -25.26
CA THR A 22 46.60 -17.83 -25.87
C THR A 22 46.05 -19.09 -25.22
N LEU A 23 45.53 -18.99 -23.99
CA LEU A 23 44.87 -20.09 -23.27
C LEU A 23 43.41 -20.26 -23.68
N SER A 24 42.84 -19.30 -24.42
CA SER A 24 41.46 -19.38 -24.90
C SER A 24 41.34 -20.35 -26.06
N LYS A 25 40.33 -21.24 -26.01
CA LYS A 25 39.99 -22.13 -27.14
C LYS A 25 39.62 -21.37 -28.42
N THR A 26 39.21 -20.10 -28.29
CA THR A 26 38.81 -19.25 -29.42
C THR A 26 39.88 -18.22 -29.78
N TYR A 27 41.12 -18.41 -29.31
CA TYR A 27 42.26 -17.54 -29.60
C TYR A 27 42.40 -17.28 -31.10
N GLY A 28 42.57 -16.00 -31.47
CA GLY A 28 42.69 -15.58 -32.88
C GLY A 28 41.40 -15.73 -33.70
N GLN A 29 40.32 -16.28 -33.15
CA GLN A 29 39.05 -16.49 -33.85
C GLN A 29 38.03 -15.41 -33.47
N TRP A 30 38.06 -14.28 -34.19
CA TRP A 30 37.25 -13.09 -33.89
C TRP A 30 35.73 -13.39 -33.82
N ARG A 31 35.21 -14.15 -34.79
CA ARG A 31 33.77 -14.48 -34.82
C ARG A 31 33.38 -15.41 -33.67
N VAL A 32 34.16 -16.46 -33.42
CA VAL A 32 33.85 -17.49 -32.41
C VAL A 32 33.97 -16.93 -31.00
N SER A 33 35.02 -16.14 -30.73
CA SER A 33 35.20 -15.42 -29.46
C SER A 33 34.01 -14.50 -29.14
N SER A 34 33.46 -13.82 -30.15
CA SER A 34 32.31 -12.93 -29.94
C SER A 34 31.01 -13.68 -29.62
N ILE A 35 30.85 -14.89 -30.18
CA ILE A 35 29.69 -15.74 -29.91
C ILE A 35 29.81 -16.31 -28.49
N GLN A 36 31.00 -16.77 -28.10
CA GLN A 36 31.24 -17.29 -26.76
C GLN A 36 30.99 -16.22 -25.68
N ALA A 37 31.43 -14.98 -25.90
CA ALA A 37 31.16 -13.87 -24.99
C ALA A 37 29.67 -13.47 -24.94
N ALA A 38 28.95 -13.60 -26.06
CA ALA A 38 27.50 -13.37 -26.06
C ALA A 38 26.76 -14.46 -25.28
N VAL A 39 27.18 -15.72 -25.42
CA VAL A 39 26.61 -16.86 -24.68
C VAL A 39 26.85 -16.71 -23.18
N SER A 40 28.03 -16.26 -22.74
CA SER A 40 28.30 -16.01 -21.32
C SER A 40 27.44 -14.90 -20.71
N LEU A 41 26.92 -13.99 -21.55
CA LEU A 41 25.94 -12.97 -21.15
C LEU A 41 24.48 -13.44 -21.26
N GLY A 42 24.24 -14.71 -21.60
CA GLY A 42 22.88 -15.23 -21.86
C GLY A 42 22.22 -14.63 -23.10
N ARG A 43 23.00 -14.19 -24.10
CA ARG A 43 22.53 -13.54 -25.33
C ARG A 43 22.88 -14.35 -26.58
N GLY A 44 22.20 -14.05 -27.69
CA GLY A 44 22.37 -14.74 -28.98
C GLY A 44 23.33 -14.05 -29.97
N THR A 45 23.30 -14.54 -31.22
CA THR A 45 24.16 -14.12 -32.34
C THR A 45 24.08 -12.62 -32.67
N TYR A 46 22.94 -11.99 -32.44
CA TYR A 46 22.78 -10.54 -32.59
C TYR A 46 23.69 -9.76 -31.63
N CYS A 47 23.77 -10.18 -30.37
CA CYS A 47 24.65 -9.54 -29.39
C CYS A 47 26.12 -9.71 -29.78
N ALA A 48 26.52 -10.91 -30.25
CA ALA A 48 27.85 -11.15 -30.76
C ALA A 48 28.22 -10.26 -31.96
N ARG A 49 27.26 -9.95 -32.85
CA ARG A 49 27.46 -8.98 -33.93
C ARG A 49 27.68 -7.56 -33.38
N GLN A 50 26.87 -7.14 -32.41
CA GLN A 50 27.01 -5.82 -31.79
C GLN A 50 28.34 -5.66 -31.05
N LEU A 51 28.77 -6.68 -30.30
CA LEU A 51 30.08 -6.68 -29.61
C LEU A 51 31.24 -6.51 -30.60
N ARG A 52 31.17 -7.16 -31.78
CA ARG A 52 32.20 -6.99 -32.82
C ARG A 52 32.23 -5.59 -33.41
N ILE A 53 31.07 -4.96 -33.62
CA ILE A 53 30.97 -3.58 -34.11
C ILE A 53 31.59 -2.63 -33.07
N LEU A 54 31.19 -2.76 -31.81
CA LEU A 54 31.68 -1.93 -30.71
C LEU A 54 33.19 -2.11 -30.47
N ALA A 55 33.68 -3.35 -30.49
CA ALA A 55 35.11 -3.64 -30.35
C ALA A 55 35.93 -3.04 -31.50
N ARG A 56 35.45 -3.11 -32.75
CA ARG A 56 36.10 -2.46 -33.88
C ARG A 56 36.12 -0.94 -33.73
N ALA A 57 34.98 -0.34 -33.37
CA ALA A 57 34.89 1.10 -33.13
C ALA A 57 35.88 1.56 -32.04
N TYR A 58 36.00 0.80 -30.95
CA TYR A 58 36.94 1.09 -29.86
C TYR A 58 38.41 0.92 -30.27
N ILE A 59 38.73 -0.06 -31.12
CA ILE A 59 40.08 -0.26 -31.65
C ILE A 59 40.48 0.91 -32.55
N THR A 60 39.58 1.38 -33.40
CA THR A 60 39.80 2.53 -34.29
C THR A 60 39.92 3.83 -33.51
N GLU A 61 39.01 4.07 -32.56
CA GLU A 61 38.97 5.27 -31.74
C GLU A 61 38.81 4.92 -30.26
N ARG A 62 39.92 4.99 -29.51
CA ARG A 62 39.96 4.61 -28.08
C ARG A 62 39.10 5.48 -27.15
N LYS A 63 38.52 6.57 -27.67
CA LYS A 63 37.62 7.48 -26.93
C LYS A 63 36.14 7.12 -27.10
N VAL A 64 35.79 6.24 -28.04
CA VAL A 64 34.39 5.87 -28.33
C VAL A 64 33.98 4.71 -27.43
N LEU A 65 33.29 5.04 -26.34
CA LEU A 65 32.62 4.05 -25.50
C LEU A 65 31.17 3.87 -25.98
N PRO A 66 30.57 2.67 -25.81
CA PRO A 66 29.17 2.46 -26.12
C PRO A 66 28.31 3.46 -25.33
N ILE A 67 27.59 4.32 -26.05
CA ILE A 67 26.60 5.24 -25.48
C ILE A 67 25.24 4.54 -25.55
N ASN A 68 24.50 4.56 -24.45
CA ASN A 68 23.13 4.03 -24.42
C ASN A 68 22.23 4.85 -25.39
N PRO A 69 21.74 4.24 -26.49
CA PRO A 69 20.93 4.95 -27.49
C PRO A 69 19.51 5.26 -27.00
N TYR A 70 19.08 4.65 -25.89
CA TYR A 70 17.74 4.81 -25.32
C TYR A 70 17.66 5.97 -24.29
N GLY A 71 18.73 6.75 -24.10
CA GLY A 71 18.78 7.87 -23.16
C GLY A 71 18.86 7.45 -21.70
N ARG A 72 18.57 8.37 -20.77
CA ARG A 72 18.47 8.06 -19.33
C ARG A 72 17.18 7.27 -19.09
N TRP A 73 17.27 5.95 -18.99
CA TRP A 73 16.19 5.17 -18.39
C TRP A 73 15.92 5.74 -16.99
N SER A 74 14.65 6.04 -16.67
CA SER A 74 14.19 6.30 -15.30
C SER A 74 14.22 5.01 -14.45
N THR A 75 15.40 4.42 -14.31
CA THR A 75 15.58 3.21 -13.51
C THR A 75 15.27 3.59 -12.07
N THR A 76 14.43 2.82 -11.40
CA THR A 76 14.14 3.06 -9.99
C THR A 76 15.42 2.96 -9.17
N MET A 77 15.62 3.83 -8.17
CA MET A 77 16.82 3.80 -7.30
C MET A 77 17.08 2.42 -6.67
N LEU A 78 16.02 1.61 -6.53
CA LEU A 78 16.07 0.22 -6.09
C LEU A 78 16.93 -0.74 -6.94
N THR A 79 17.52 -0.31 -8.07
CA THR A 79 18.54 -1.11 -8.76
C THR A 79 19.89 -1.13 -8.07
N ASP A 80 20.15 -0.17 -7.18
CA ASP A 80 21.28 -0.24 -6.27
C ASP A 80 20.97 -1.28 -5.18
N GLU A 81 21.68 -2.41 -5.21
CA GLU A 81 21.51 -3.51 -4.25
C GLU A 81 21.82 -3.08 -2.82
N ASP A 82 22.76 -2.15 -2.64
CA ASP A 82 23.13 -1.65 -1.31
C ASP A 82 21.99 -0.80 -0.72
N LEU A 83 21.41 0.09 -1.54
CA LEU A 83 20.24 0.88 -1.15
C LEU A 83 19.03 -0.02 -0.86
N LEU A 84 18.84 -1.05 -1.67
CA LEU A 84 17.76 -2.02 -1.50
C LEU A 84 17.87 -2.74 -0.16
N ASN A 85 19.08 -3.17 0.21
CA ASN A 85 19.35 -3.82 1.49
C ASN A 85 19.15 -2.87 2.67
N GLU A 86 19.62 -1.61 2.58
CA GLU A 86 19.42 -0.62 3.65
C GLU A 86 17.92 -0.31 3.86
N ILE A 87 17.15 -0.16 2.78
CA ILE A 87 15.69 0.02 2.86
C ILE A 87 15.01 -1.19 3.51
N ASN A 88 15.40 -2.40 3.15
CA ASN A 88 14.83 -3.62 3.74
C ASN A 88 15.11 -3.71 5.24
N LEU A 89 16.33 -3.41 5.68
CA LEU A 89 16.70 -3.35 7.10
C LEU A 89 15.85 -2.32 7.85
N TYR A 90 15.74 -1.10 7.31
CA TYR A 90 14.92 -0.05 7.92
C TYR A 90 13.43 -0.44 8.01
N LEU A 91 12.88 -1.09 6.97
CA LEU A 91 11.49 -1.56 7.01
C LEU A 91 11.28 -2.68 8.04
N GLN A 92 12.27 -3.55 8.26
CA GLN A 92 12.24 -4.56 9.31
C GLN A 92 12.27 -3.93 10.71
N GLU A 93 13.11 -2.92 10.94
CA GLU A 93 13.17 -2.17 12.22
C GLU A 93 11.83 -1.49 12.55
N LEU A 94 11.10 -1.01 11.54
CA LEU A 94 9.79 -0.38 11.71
C LEU A 94 8.67 -1.36 12.09
N GLY A 95 8.83 -2.66 11.82
CA GLY A 95 7.84 -3.70 12.05
C GLY A 95 6.46 -3.35 11.49
N ASN A 96 5.46 -3.19 12.36
CA ASN A 96 4.08 -2.91 11.95
C ASN A 96 3.79 -1.42 11.65
N LYS A 97 4.75 -0.53 11.91
CA LYS A 97 4.56 0.93 11.81
C LYS A 97 5.08 1.49 10.48
N ILE A 98 4.98 0.71 9.40
CA ILE A 98 5.45 1.10 8.06
C ILE A 98 4.46 2.08 7.42
N THR A 99 4.98 3.20 6.96
CA THR A 99 4.24 4.19 6.17
C THR A 99 5.12 4.71 5.05
N ALA A 100 4.51 5.13 3.94
CA ALA A 100 5.26 5.70 2.82
C ALA A 100 5.99 7.00 3.23
N GLU A 101 5.40 7.80 4.12
CA GLU A 101 6.02 9.01 4.66
C GLU A 101 7.31 8.71 5.44
N LYS A 102 7.32 7.65 6.25
CA LYS A 102 8.52 7.23 6.96
C LYS A 102 9.64 6.81 6.02
N LEU A 103 9.31 6.16 4.91
CA LEU A 103 10.29 5.80 3.88
C LEU A 103 10.86 7.06 3.20
N VAL A 104 10.01 8.04 2.88
CA VAL A 104 10.47 9.35 2.36
C VAL A 104 11.42 10.02 3.36
N SER A 105 11.04 10.09 4.64
CA SER A 105 11.84 10.75 5.67
C SER A 105 13.20 10.07 5.90
N TYR A 106 13.26 8.74 5.73
CA TYR A 106 14.51 7.99 5.87
C TYR A 106 15.46 8.24 4.69
N LEU A 107 14.93 8.19 3.46
CA LEU A 107 15.72 8.46 2.26
C LEU A 107 16.11 9.93 2.11
N ALA A 108 15.44 10.84 2.82
CA ALA A 108 15.79 12.26 2.88
C ALA A 108 16.89 12.58 3.91
N ARG A 109 17.39 11.60 4.68
CA ARG A 109 18.44 11.85 5.66
C ARG A 109 19.77 12.16 4.95
N PRO A 110 20.54 13.18 5.37
CA PRO A 110 21.76 13.59 4.68
C PRO A 110 22.78 12.46 4.50
N ASN A 111 22.95 11.61 5.52
CA ASN A 111 23.87 10.48 5.50
C ASN A 111 23.47 9.40 4.46
N VAL A 112 22.17 9.16 4.28
CA VAL A 112 21.66 8.19 3.29
C VAL A 112 21.75 8.77 1.87
N MET A 113 21.44 10.06 1.74
CA MET A 113 21.52 10.77 0.46
C MET A 113 22.95 10.82 -0.06
N GLU A 114 23.93 11.12 0.80
CA GLU A 114 25.34 11.16 0.43
C GLU A 114 25.87 9.77 0.05
N ARG A 115 25.55 8.74 0.84
CA ARG A 115 26.00 7.35 0.59
C ARG A 115 25.52 6.80 -0.75
N HIS A 116 24.27 7.07 -1.12
CA HIS A 116 23.66 6.56 -2.35
C HIS A 116 23.56 7.58 -3.49
N SER A 117 24.25 8.73 -3.37
CA SER A 117 24.25 9.79 -4.39
C SER A 117 22.83 10.22 -4.81
N ILE A 118 21.95 10.42 -3.83
CA ILE A 118 20.57 10.85 -4.04
C ILE A 118 20.52 12.37 -4.06
N ASP A 119 20.27 12.95 -5.24
CA ASP A 119 20.23 14.42 -5.39
C ASP A 119 18.92 15.04 -4.90
N LYS A 120 17.83 14.27 -4.88
CA LYS A 120 16.47 14.78 -4.62
C LYS A 120 15.66 13.83 -3.75
N THR A 121 14.95 14.40 -2.79
CA THR A 121 13.99 13.67 -1.97
C THR A 121 12.88 13.09 -2.84
N ILE A 122 12.55 11.82 -2.60
CA ILE A 122 11.48 11.15 -3.33
C ILE A 122 10.09 11.62 -2.88
N SER A 123 9.11 11.57 -3.78
CA SER A 123 7.71 11.83 -3.42
C SER A 123 7.09 10.65 -2.66
N VAL A 124 6.02 10.91 -1.90
CA VAL A 124 5.21 9.85 -1.25
C VAL A 124 4.69 8.84 -2.29
N ARG A 125 4.34 9.29 -3.50
CA ARG A 125 3.90 8.41 -4.59
C ARG A 125 5.02 7.44 -5.01
N THR A 126 6.25 7.94 -5.10
CA THR A 126 7.44 7.12 -5.39
C THR A 126 7.70 6.11 -4.27
N ALA A 127 7.61 6.53 -3.00
CA ALA A 127 7.75 5.65 -1.85
C ALA A 127 6.72 4.51 -1.84
N ARG A 128 5.45 4.80 -2.18
CA ARG A 128 4.41 3.76 -2.35
C ARG A 128 4.76 2.78 -3.47
N ARG A 129 5.31 3.27 -4.58
CA ARG A 129 5.78 2.40 -5.68
C ARG A 129 6.92 1.50 -5.22
N TYR A 130 7.85 2.02 -4.42
CA TYR A 130 8.96 1.23 -3.87
C TYR A 130 8.47 0.13 -2.95
N LEU A 131 7.56 0.44 -2.02
CA LEU A 131 6.93 -0.57 -1.17
C LEU A 131 6.24 -1.68 -1.98
N ASN A 132 5.55 -1.31 -3.07
CA ASN A 132 4.93 -2.30 -3.95
C ASN A 132 5.93 -3.20 -4.69
N ILE A 133 7.07 -2.64 -5.12
CA ILE A 133 8.18 -3.39 -5.75
C ILE A 133 8.83 -4.35 -4.75
N LEU A 134 8.96 -3.92 -3.49
CA LEU A 134 9.44 -4.70 -2.35
C LEU A 134 8.42 -5.74 -1.84
N ASN A 135 7.34 -5.99 -2.59
CA ASN A 135 6.26 -6.91 -2.21
C ASN A 135 5.51 -6.57 -0.91
N TYR A 136 5.50 -5.31 -0.49
CA TYR A 136 4.58 -4.84 0.54
C TYR A 136 3.21 -4.50 -0.07
N ARG A 137 2.15 -4.71 0.70
CA ARG A 137 0.77 -4.36 0.34
C ARG A 137 0.14 -3.53 1.45
N PHE A 138 -0.59 -2.50 1.04
CA PHE A 138 -1.39 -1.70 1.97
C PHE A 138 -2.77 -2.31 2.10
N GLY A 139 -3.17 -2.64 3.31
CA GLY A 139 -4.48 -3.23 3.56
C GLY A 139 -4.74 -3.41 5.04
N GLU A 140 -5.93 -3.89 5.35
CA GLU A 140 -6.28 -4.33 6.70
C GLU A 140 -5.81 -5.77 6.88
N ALA A 141 -5.21 -6.07 8.03
CA ALA A 141 -4.90 -7.45 8.39
C ALA A 141 -6.21 -8.26 8.36
N LYS A 142 -6.19 -9.44 7.73
CA LYS A 142 -7.40 -10.29 7.61
C LYS A 142 -7.90 -10.65 9.00
N LYS A 143 -9.02 -10.06 9.42
CA LYS A 143 -9.73 -10.46 10.63
C LYS A 143 -10.46 -11.78 10.39
N GLY A 144 -10.57 -12.61 11.42
CA GLY A 144 -11.48 -13.75 11.42
C GLY A 144 -12.92 -13.29 11.11
N GLN A 145 -13.66 -14.13 10.40
CA GLN A 145 -14.96 -13.80 9.83
C GLN A 145 -16.04 -13.78 10.92
N TYR A 146 -16.32 -12.62 11.52
CA TYR A 146 -17.52 -12.42 12.33
C TYR A 146 -18.70 -12.19 11.37
N LYS A 147 -19.69 -13.10 11.38
CA LYS A 147 -20.97 -12.89 10.71
C LYS A 147 -21.91 -12.20 11.70
N ASP A 148 -22.39 -11.02 11.31
CA ASP A 148 -23.47 -10.36 12.01
C ASP A 148 -24.73 -11.25 11.95
N GLY A 149 -25.34 -11.49 13.10
CA GLY A 149 -26.47 -12.41 13.25
C GLY A 149 -27.80 -11.84 12.76
N HIS A 150 -27.82 -10.58 12.30
CA HIS A 150 -29.04 -9.92 11.85
C HIS A 150 -29.71 -10.58 10.63
N GLU A 151 -28.97 -11.38 9.85
CA GLU A 151 -29.50 -12.08 8.66
C GLU A 151 -30.10 -13.45 8.98
N ARG A 152 -30.15 -13.87 10.26
CA ARG A 152 -30.73 -15.15 10.61
C ARG A 152 -32.23 -15.17 10.26
N PRO A 153 -32.76 -16.28 9.71
CA PRO A 153 -34.15 -16.36 9.27
C PRO A 153 -35.18 -16.00 10.34
N ASP A 154 -34.93 -16.37 11.60
CA ASP A 154 -35.80 -16.04 12.74
C ASP A 154 -35.81 -14.54 13.05
N VAL A 155 -34.64 -13.90 13.01
CA VAL A 155 -34.50 -12.44 13.22
C VAL A 155 -35.19 -11.66 12.10
N VAL A 156 -35.00 -12.09 10.85
CA VAL A 156 -35.65 -11.46 9.68
C VAL A 156 -37.16 -11.62 9.76
N GLN A 157 -37.65 -12.80 10.14
CA GLN A 157 -39.08 -13.06 10.30
C GLN A 157 -39.70 -12.16 11.38
N ASP A 158 -39.09 -12.04 12.57
CA ASP A 158 -39.60 -11.17 13.63
C ASP A 158 -39.57 -9.67 13.23
N ARG A 159 -38.49 -9.25 12.56
CA ARG A 159 -38.35 -7.88 12.04
C ARG A 159 -39.50 -7.53 11.10
N ASP A 160 -39.75 -8.39 10.11
CA ASP A 160 -40.68 -8.09 9.01
C ASP A 160 -42.15 -8.30 9.43
N THR A 161 -42.44 -9.26 10.32
CA THR A 161 -43.81 -9.59 10.72
C THR A 161 -44.31 -8.80 11.94
N ARG A 162 -43.43 -8.44 12.87
CA ARG A 162 -43.80 -7.80 14.15
C ARG A 162 -43.22 -6.40 14.28
N PHE A 163 -41.91 -6.25 14.20
CA PHE A 163 -41.24 -4.99 14.53
C PHE A 163 -41.60 -3.85 13.57
N ILE A 164 -41.43 -4.06 12.25
CA ILE A 164 -41.71 -3.03 11.24
C ILE A 164 -43.19 -2.59 11.26
N PRO A 165 -44.18 -3.49 11.25
CA PRO A 165 -45.59 -3.09 11.33
C PRO A 165 -45.94 -2.32 12.61
N GLN A 166 -45.41 -2.75 13.77
CA GLN A 166 -45.63 -2.04 15.03
C GLN A 166 -45.02 -0.64 15.01
N MET A 167 -43.81 -0.49 14.49
CA MET A 167 -43.16 0.81 14.35
C MET A 167 -43.92 1.72 13.38
N GLN A 168 -44.45 1.20 12.27
CA GLN A 168 -45.27 2.00 11.34
C GLN A 168 -46.52 2.57 12.03
N GLN A 169 -47.22 1.76 12.83
CA GLN A 169 -48.39 2.21 13.59
C GLN A 169 -48.06 3.30 14.63
N LEU A 170 -46.88 3.23 15.25
CA LEU A 170 -46.40 4.28 16.15
C LEU A 170 -46.03 5.55 15.38
N LEU A 171 -45.39 5.42 14.23
CA LEU A 171 -44.95 6.55 13.40
C LEU A 171 -46.13 7.33 12.78
N LEU A 172 -47.29 6.70 12.58
CA LEU A 172 -48.53 7.41 12.18
C LEU A 172 -48.97 8.49 13.17
N ARG A 173 -48.51 8.42 14.43
CA ARG A 173 -48.79 9.37 15.51
C ARG A 173 -47.55 10.15 15.96
N ALA A 174 -46.43 10.00 15.26
CA ALA A 174 -45.19 10.71 15.56
C ALA A 174 -44.98 11.89 14.61
N GLN A 175 -44.30 12.95 15.07
CA GLN A 175 -43.87 14.04 14.21
C GLN A 175 -42.77 13.54 13.27
N MET A 176 -43.01 13.63 11.96
CA MET A 176 -42.03 13.28 10.93
C MET A 176 -41.33 14.52 10.41
N PHE A 177 -40.10 14.37 9.94
CA PHE A 177 -39.28 15.45 9.40
C PHE A 177 -38.80 15.08 8.00
N ASP A 178 -38.63 16.08 7.14
CA ASP A 178 -38.07 15.88 5.82
C ASP A 178 -36.53 15.78 5.87
N ARG A 179 -35.89 15.60 4.70
CA ARG A 179 -34.42 15.51 4.59
C ARG A 179 -33.69 16.78 5.00
N SER A 180 -34.37 17.93 5.00
CA SER A 180 -33.82 19.21 5.44
C SER A 180 -34.02 19.47 6.94
N GLY A 181 -34.66 18.54 7.65
CA GLY A 181 -34.94 18.66 9.08
C GLY A 181 -36.17 19.51 9.39
N LEU A 182 -36.99 19.85 8.39
CA LEU A 182 -38.23 20.58 8.60
C LEU A 182 -39.37 19.63 8.96
N PRO A 183 -40.25 20.01 9.91
CA PRO A 183 -41.36 19.16 10.30
C PRO A 183 -42.36 19.04 9.14
N LEU A 184 -42.72 17.80 8.82
CA LEU A 184 -43.85 17.50 7.93
C LEU A 184 -45.18 17.89 8.62
N PRO A 185 -46.30 17.99 7.87
CA PRO A 185 -47.60 18.26 8.46
C PRO A 185 -47.89 17.32 9.64
N PRO A 186 -48.51 17.84 10.72
CA PRO A 186 -48.73 17.06 11.94
C PRO A 186 -49.54 15.81 11.63
N PRO A 187 -49.28 14.69 12.33
CA PRO A 187 -49.98 13.44 12.10
C PRO A 187 -51.49 13.64 12.32
N SER A 188 -52.28 13.30 11.30
CA SER A 188 -53.74 13.50 11.28
C SER A 188 -54.51 12.40 12.03
N SER A 189 -53.80 11.54 12.79
CA SER A 189 -54.35 10.36 13.44
C SER A 189 -54.95 10.70 14.81
N GLU A 190 -56.15 10.18 15.09
CA GLU A 190 -56.80 10.32 16.39
C GLU A 190 -55.96 9.63 17.48
N GLY A 191 -55.56 10.37 18.53
CA GLY A 191 -54.85 9.82 19.68
C GLY A 191 -53.81 10.74 20.30
N LYS A 192 -53.03 10.20 21.25
CA LYS A 192 -51.88 10.89 21.85
C LYS A 192 -50.68 10.89 20.88
N LEU A 193 -50.00 12.03 20.79
CA LEU A 193 -48.72 12.17 20.08
C LEU A 193 -47.70 11.17 20.65
N VAL A 194 -47.02 10.46 19.77
CA VAL A 194 -45.95 9.52 20.12
C VAL A 194 -44.60 10.20 19.91
N ILE A 195 -43.78 10.21 20.96
CA ILE A 195 -42.39 10.66 20.90
C ILE A 195 -41.51 9.42 20.93
N VAL A 196 -40.74 9.20 19.87
CA VAL A 196 -39.81 8.08 19.78
C VAL A 196 -38.44 8.53 20.25
N TRP A 197 -37.88 7.79 21.20
CA TRP A 197 -36.50 7.90 21.66
C TRP A 197 -35.72 6.70 21.13
N TYR A 198 -34.68 6.97 20.37
CA TYR A 198 -33.73 5.98 19.89
C TYR A 198 -32.56 5.90 20.86
N HIS A 199 -32.05 4.70 21.06
CA HIS A 199 -30.90 4.43 21.91
C HIS A 199 -29.86 3.68 21.09
N ASP A 200 -28.60 4.05 21.26
CA ASP A 200 -27.48 3.30 20.69
C ASP A 200 -26.27 3.36 21.64
N GLU A 201 -25.44 2.32 21.57
CA GLU A 201 -24.24 2.19 22.39
C GLU A 201 -23.01 2.21 21.48
N SER A 202 -22.09 3.12 21.78
CA SER A 202 -20.79 3.19 21.12
C SER A 202 -19.68 2.82 22.09
N ILE A 203 -18.90 1.81 21.73
CA ILE A 203 -17.74 1.38 22.52
C ILE A 203 -16.48 1.90 21.85
N PHE A 204 -15.72 2.70 22.58
CA PHE A 204 -14.39 3.19 22.20
C PHE A 204 -13.33 2.37 22.92
N TYR A 205 -12.27 1.99 22.22
CA TYR A 205 -11.20 1.20 22.80
C TYR A 205 -9.90 2.02 22.90
N ALA A 206 -9.18 1.88 24.01
CA ALA A 206 -7.90 2.57 24.23
C ALA A 206 -6.83 2.25 23.17
N HIS A 207 -6.96 1.11 22.50
CA HIS A 207 -6.09 0.68 21.41
C HIS A 207 -6.85 0.50 20.09
N ASP A 208 -7.71 1.47 19.75
CA ASP A 208 -8.27 1.55 18.40
C ASP A 208 -7.13 1.86 17.40
N TRP A 209 -6.47 0.79 16.94
CA TRP A 209 -5.28 0.88 16.11
C TRP A 209 -5.62 1.34 14.70
N ARG A 210 -4.64 1.92 14.00
CA ARG A 210 -4.70 2.02 12.55
C ARG A 210 -4.75 0.62 11.94
N ARG A 211 -5.97 0.14 11.68
CA ARG A 211 -6.24 -1.21 11.15
C ARG A 211 -5.58 -1.46 9.79
N LYS A 212 -5.29 -0.38 9.04
CA LYS A 212 -4.61 -0.42 7.74
C LYS A 212 -3.13 -0.08 7.88
N THR A 213 -2.26 -1.03 7.54
CA THR A 213 -0.80 -0.85 7.54
C THR A 213 -0.21 -1.43 6.24
N TRP A 214 1.08 -1.20 6.01
CA TRP A 214 1.82 -1.93 4.99
C TRP A 214 2.37 -3.22 5.58
N TYR A 215 2.05 -4.36 4.97
CA TYR A 215 2.56 -5.67 5.38
C TYR A 215 3.25 -6.38 4.21
N PRO A 216 4.27 -7.22 4.46
CA PRO A 216 4.83 -8.10 3.44
C PRO A 216 3.74 -9.04 2.93
N LYS A 217 3.66 -9.25 1.60
CA LYS A 217 2.61 -10.06 0.96
C LYS A 217 2.46 -11.46 1.58
N ASP A 218 3.58 -12.08 1.95
CA ASP A 218 3.63 -13.45 2.47
C ASP A 218 3.83 -13.50 3.98
N ALA A 219 3.60 -12.38 4.68
CA ALA A 219 3.68 -12.35 6.14
C ALA A 219 2.60 -13.25 6.75
N PRO A 220 2.95 -14.08 7.75
CA PRO A 220 1.96 -14.86 8.48
C PRO A 220 0.97 -13.92 9.17
N ALA A 221 -0.29 -14.35 9.29
CA ALA A 221 -1.27 -13.61 10.06
C ALA A 221 -0.78 -13.51 11.51
N GLN A 222 -0.48 -12.29 11.98
CA GLN A 222 -0.12 -12.09 13.37
C GLN A 222 -1.34 -12.35 14.24
N LEU A 223 -1.14 -13.20 15.25
CA LEU A 223 -2.11 -13.37 16.32
C LEU A 223 -2.11 -12.08 17.16
N HIS A 224 -3.22 -11.39 17.15
CA HIS A 224 -3.44 -10.26 18.04
C HIS A 224 -3.96 -10.79 19.38
N SER A 225 -3.49 -10.19 20.49
CA SER A 225 -4.09 -10.41 21.79
C SER A 225 -5.58 -10.10 21.71
N LYS A 226 -6.41 -10.95 22.32
CA LYS A 226 -7.85 -10.75 22.34
C LYS A 226 -8.17 -9.44 23.07
N GLY A 227 -8.82 -8.52 22.37
CA GLY A 227 -9.31 -7.24 22.90
C GLY A 227 -8.49 -6.03 22.43
N GLU A 228 -9.17 -4.90 22.27
CA GLU A 228 -8.59 -3.61 21.84
C GLU A 228 -8.20 -2.72 23.06
N GLY A 229 -7.93 -3.34 24.23
CA GLY A 229 -7.60 -2.64 25.48
C GLY A 229 -8.83 -2.30 26.33
N ILE A 230 -8.66 -1.36 27.28
CA ILE A 230 -9.76 -0.84 28.11
C ILE A 230 -10.79 -0.17 27.19
N SER A 231 -12.06 -0.54 27.35
CA SER A 231 -13.18 0.08 26.66
C SER A 231 -13.77 1.24 27.46
N PHE A 232 -14.19 2.28 26.75
CA PHE A 232 -15.05 3.33 27.23
C PHE A 232 -16.37 3.23 26.46
N MET A 233 -17.43 2.87 27.16
CA MET A 233 -18.77 2.73 26.58
C MET A 233 -19.54 4.03 26.78
N ILE A 234 -20.15 4.51 25.70
CA ILE A 234 -21.06 5.64 25.73
C ILE A 234 -22.41 5.15 25.26
N ALA A 235 -23.43 5.34 26.09
CA ALA A 235 -24.83 5.09 25.79
C ALA A 235 -25.58 6.42 25.90
N ASP A 236 -26.53 6.67 25.00
CA ASP A 236 -27.35 7.88 25.06
C ASP A 236 -28.68 7.69 24.31
N TYR A 237 -29.65 8.55 24.60
CA TYR A 237 -30.96 8.54 23.97
C TYR A 237 -31.15 9.81 23.14
N VAL A 238 -31.70 9.66 21.93
CA VAL A 238 -31.95 10.77 21.01
C VAL A 238 -33.36 10.70 20.42
N SER A 239 -34.04 11.84 20.34
CA SER A 239 -35.29 12.01 19.63
C SER A 239 -35.12 13.05 18.54
N ALA A 240 -35.77 12.84 17.38
CA ALA A 240 -35.75 13.83 16.31
C ALA A 240 -36.35 15.18 16.74
N GLN A 241 -37.30 15.17 17.68
CA GLN A 241 -38.02 16.36 18.11
C GLN A 241 -37.29 17.14 19.22
N PHE A 242 -36.59 16.45 20.12
CA PHE A 242 -36.02 17.04 21.33
C PHE A 242 -34.48 16.95 21.40
N GLY A 243 -33.84 16.32 20.41
CA GLY A 243 -32.41 16.06 20.44
C GLY A 243 -32.05 15.02 21.50
N TRP A 244 -30.95 15.26 22.21
CA TRP A 244 -30.47 14.37 23.27
C TRP A 244 -31.38 14.40 24.51
N LEU A 245 -31.56 13.26 25.16
CA LEU A 245 -32.36 13.16 26.37
C LEU A 245 -31.64 13.85 27.53
N VAL A 246 -32.24 14.92 28.03
CA VAL A 246 -31.77 15.72 29.18
C VAL A 246 -32.86 15.81 30.23
N SER A 247 -32.45 15.97 31.49
CA SER A 247 -33.37 16.28 32.58
C SER A 247 -34.12 17.60 32.34
N PRO A 248 -35.28 17.84 32.99
CA PRO A 248 -36.05 19.06 32.80
C PRO A 248 -35.31 20.36 33.12
N ASP A 249 -34.31 20.31 34.02
CA ASP A 249 -33.43 21.42 34.39
C ASP A 249 -32.19 21.53 33.47
N GLY A 250 -31.98 20.58 32.55
CA GLY A 250 -30.89 20.55 31.59
C GLY A 250 -29.51 20.23 32.18
N LEU A 251 -29.45 19.87 33.47
CA LEU A 251 -28.20 19.65 34.20
C LEU A 251 -27.72 18.19 34.14
N GLU A 252 -28.64 17.24 33.98
CA GLU A 252 -28.35 15.82 33.93
C GLU A 252 -28.65 15.25 32.54
N ARG A 253 -27.84 14.26 32.15
CA ARG A 253 -28.00 13.48 30.91
C ARG A 253 -28.13 12.02 31.30
N ALA A 254 -28.80 11.23 30.48
CA ALA A 254 -28.98 9.79 30.70
C ALA A 254 -27.69 8.96 30.51
N ARG A 255 -26.51 9.55 30.74
CA ARG A 255 -25.17 8.99 30.50
C ARG A 255 -24.53 8.42 31.76
#